data_AF-A0A7C9BN78-F1
#
_entry.id   AF-A0A7C9BN78-F1
#
_cell.length_a   1.000
_cell.length_b   1.000
_cell.length_c   1.000
_cell.angle_alpha   90.00
_cell.angle_beta   90.00
_cell.angle_gamma   90.00
#
_symmetry.space_group_name_H-M   'P 1'
#
loop_
_entity.id
_entity.type
_entity.pdbx_description
1 polymer ?
#
loop_
_entity_poly.entity_id
_entity_poly.type
_entity_poly.pdbx_seq_one_letter_code
_entity_poly.pdbx_strand_id
1 'polypeptide(L)'
;MKKTVAELRDELAYLDAKIMSARQREIDPALKQIVDLMAQWSISIGEIDRFQRGRFHAGTDGAPRHDDHDPELTRFLVSAIEHVLSTDTLPPSCPRCMSLATRLVHRASPSRAIPYFVCDTCHRGFTRTQGTPLHSTHKRDRLIDLVRCLSQRRTLDAVAAELGMKRHTVDLWVRRFRAWLLALDPSGDYAARVRLGRQRDLPPAL
;
A
#
# COMPACT_ATOMS: atom_id res chain seq x y z
N MET A 1 -22.96 39.18 -34.09
CA MET A 1 -22.40 39.66 -32.81
C MET A 1 -21.46 38.59 -32.26
N LYS A 2 -20.19 38.93 -31.99
CA LYS A 2 -19.23 38.00 -31.38
C LYS A 2 -19.41 38.10 -29.87
N LYS A 3 -19.59 36.96 -29.19
CA LYS A 3 -19.65 36.92 -27.73
C LYS A 3 -18.31 37.39 -27.15
N THR A 4 -18.37 38.11 -26.05
CA THR A 4 -17.17 38.55 -25.35
C THR A 4 -16.52 37.37 -24.61
N VAL A 5 -15.23 37.51 -24.29
CA VAL A 5 -14.49 36.46 -23.57
C VAL A 5 -15.09 36.19 -22.18
N ALA A 6 -15.72 37.19 -21.55
CA ALA A 6 -16.41 37.03 -20.28
C ALA A 6 -17.65 36.14 -20.43
N GLU A 7 -18.49 36.40 -21.44
CA GLU A 7 -19.68 35.59 -21.73
C GLU A 7 -19.33 34.12 -22.01
N LEU A 8 -18.21 33.86 -22.71
CA LEU A 8 -17.75 32.50 -22.98
C LEU A 8 -17.23 31.78 -21.72
N ARG A 9 -16.64 32.51 -20.76
CA ARG A 9 -16.19 31.93 -19.48
C ARG A 9 -17.39 31.57 -18.60
N ASP A 10 -18.41 32.42 -18.57
CA ASP A 10 -19.63 32.17 -17.82
C ASP A 10 -20.40 30.97 -18.41
N GLU A 11 -20.45 30.86 -19.74
CA GLU A 11 -21.03 29.69 -20.42
C GLU A 11 -20.25 28.40 -20.12
N LEU A 12 -18.91 28.45 -20.10
CA LEU A 12 -18.09 27.29 -19.76
C LEU A 12 -18.31 26.86 -18.29
N ALA A 13 -18.35 27.80 -17.36
CA ALA A 13 -18.61 27.53 -15.95
C ALA A 13 -20.02 26.92 -15.73
N TYR A 14 -21.02 27.41 -16.47
CA TYR A 14 -22.36 26.85 -16.46
C TYR A 14 -22.39 25.39 -16.97
N LEU A 15 -21.69 25.10 -18.07
CA LEU A 15 -21.61 23.75 -18.63
C LEU A 15 -20.85 22.80 -17.70
N ASP A 16 -19.76 23.24 -17.09
CA ASP A 16 -19.01 22.44 -16.11
C ASP A 16 -19.87 22.10 -14.88
N ALA A 17 -20.60 23.08 -14.34
CA ALA A 17 -21.53 22.86 -13.22
C ALA A 17 -22.65 21.86 -13.60
N LYS A 18 -23.13 21.92 -14.84
CA LYS A 18 -24.16 21.02 -15.38
C LYS A 18 -23.62 19.59 -15.53
N ILE A 19 -22.39 19.42 -16.03
CA ILE A 19 -21.70 18.13 -16.15
C ILE A 19 -21.44 17.51 -14.77
N MET A 20 -20.96 18.31 -13.81
CA MET A 20 -20.74 17.86 -12.43
C MET A 20 -22.03 17.38 -11.79
N SER A 21 -23.12 18.14 -11.95
CA SER A 21 -24.44 17.77 -11.42
C SER A 21 -25.00 16.51 -12.08
N ALA A 22 -24.80 16.32 -13.39
CA ALA A 22 -25.21 15.11 -14.10
C ALA A 22 -24.44 13.87 -13.60
N ARG A 23 -23.12 13.98 -13.45
CA ARG A 23 -22.27 12.91 -12.92
C ARG A 23 -22.62 12.55 -11.47
N GLN A 24 -22.91 13.54 -10.63
CA GLN A 24 -23.33 13.27 -9.26
C GLN A 24 -24.61 12.45 -9.22
N ARG A 25 -25.60 12.79 -10.07
CA ARG A 25 -26.86 12.04 -10.19
C ARG A 25 -26.68 10.61 -10.72
N GLU A 26 -25.67 10.37 -11.55
CA GLU A 26 -25.31 9.01 -12.01
C GLU A 26 -24.59 8.18 -10.94
N ILE A 27 -23.77 8.82 -10.09
CA ILE A 27 -22.94 8.14 -9.08
C ILE A 27 -23.70 7.93 -7.75
N ASP A 28 -24.57 8.86 -7.36
CA ASP A 28 -25.33 8.81 -6.10
C ASP A 28 -26.10 7.50 -5.87
N PRO A 29 -26.78 6.90 -6.88
CA PRO A 29 -27.47 5.63 -6.69
C PRO A 29 -26.52 4.47 -6.38
N ALA A 30 -25.34 4.44 -7.03
CA ALA A 30 -24.33 3.41 -6.79
C ALA A 30 -23.67 3.57 -5.42
N LEU A 31 -23.37 4.81 -5.00
CA LEU A 31 -22.89 5.10 -3.66
C LEU A 31 -23.92 4.72 -2.60
N LYS A 32 -25.20 5.06 -2.83
CA LYS A 32 -26.28 4.70 -1.92
C LYS A 32 -26.46 3.19 -1.84
N GLN A 33 -26.36 2.46 -2.95
CA GLN A 33 -26.41 1.00 -2.97
C GLN A 33 -25.23 0.37 -2.20
N ILE A 34 -24.02 0.95 -2.29
CA ILE A 34 -22.87 0.51 -1.50
C ILE A 34 -23.12 0.77 -0.01
N VAL A 35 -23.62 1.94 0.36
CA VAL A 35 -23.96 2.29 1.75
C VAL A 35 -25.07 1.39 2.29
N ASP A 36 -26.09 1.10 1.50
CA ASP A 36 -27.19 0.19 1.84
C ASP A 36 -26.69 -1.26 1.98
N LEU A 37 -25.81 -1.73 1.09
CA LEU A 37 -25.14 -3.04 1.22
C LEU A 37 -24.27 -3.12 2.48
N MET A 38 -23.57 -2.03 2.83
CA MET A 38 -22.81 -1.94 4.08
C MET A 38 -23.71 -1.98 5.32
N ALA A 39 -24.89 -1.36 5.24
CA ALA A 39 -25.90 -1.40 6.31
C ALA A 39 -26.59 -2.76 6.44
N GLN A 40 -26.84 -3.45 5.32
CA GLN A 40 -27.48 -4.77 5.27
C GLN A 40 -26.61 -5.88 5.87
N TRP A 41 -25.29 -5.67 5.95
CA TRP A 41 -24.35 -6.58 6.58
C TRP A 41 -24.14 -6.30 8.08
N SER A 42 -24.89 -5.38 8.69
CA SER A 42 -24.77 -4.99 10.11
C SER A 42 -23.31 -4.75 10.54
N ILE A 43 -22.50 -4.12 9.68
CA ILE A 43 -21.12 -3.75 10.01
C ILE A 43 -21.14 -2.27 10.39
N SER A 44 -21.13 -1.96 11.69
CA SER A 44 -20.84 -0.59 12.13
C SER A 44 -19.35 -0.29 11.90
N ILE A 45 -19.00 0.94 11.52
CA ILE A 45 -17.59 1.39 11.42
C ILE A 45 -16.82 1.14 12.73
N GLY A 46 -17.50 1.11 13.88
CA GLY A 46 -16.92 0.73 15.18
C GLY A 46 -16.65 -0.78 15.36
N GLU A 47 -17.26 -1.65 14.57
CA GLU A 47 -17.02 -3.11 14.60
C GLU A 47 -15.83 -3.54 13.73
N ILE A 48 -15.46 -2.75 12.72
CA ILE A 48 -14.24 -2.97 11.94
C ILE A 48 -12.99 -2.90 12.86
N ASP A 49 -13.01 -2.04 13.89
CA ASP A 49 -11.94 -1.97 14.90
C ASP A 49 -11.92 -3.21 15.83
N ARG A 50 -13.09 -3.84 16.04
CA ARG A 50 -13.23 -5.08 16.82
C ARG A 50 -12.79 -6.31 16.02
N PHE A 51 -13.03 -6.33 14.71
CA PHE A 51 -12.58 -7.41 13.82
C PHE A 51 -11.05 -7.48 13.67
N GLN A 52 -10.33 -6.39 13.95
CA GLN A 52 -8.85 -6.40 14.02
C GLN A 52 -8.28 -6.96 15.33
N ARG A 53 -9.12 -7.17 16.37
CA ARG A 53 -8.67 -7.66 17.69
C ARG A 53 -9.27 -9.02 18.12
N GLY A 54 -10.11 -9.65 17.31
CA GLY A 54 -10.90 -10.80 17.74
C GLY A 54 -11.01 -11.95 16.73
N ARG A 55 -9.92 -12.66 16.44
CA ARG A 55 -10.03 -14.08 16.07
C ARG A 55 -8.90 -14.89 16.71
N PHE A 56 -9.03 -15.05 18.03
CA PHE A 56 -8.40 -16.16 18.73
C PHE A 56 -9.07 -17.45 18.25
N HIS A 57 -8.34 -18.28 17.51
CA HIS A 57 -8.63 -19.71 17.55
C HIS A 57 -8.12 -20.22 18.88
N ALA A 58 -9.05 -20.64 19.73
CA ALA A 58 -8.75 -21.53 20.84
C ALA A 58 -8.16 -22.82 20.26
N GLY A 59 -6.86 -22.98 20.49
CA GLY A 59 -6.10 -24.20 20.28
C GLY A 59 -5.00 -24.17 21.34
N THR A 60 -5.21 -24.94 22.39
CA THR A 60 -4.30 -25.16 23.51
C THR A 60 -2.95 -25.67 23.01
N ASP A 61 -1.86 -24.96 23.32
CA ASP A 61 -0.78 -25.48 24.16
C ASP A 61 0.35 -24.44 24.30
N GLY A 62 0.90 -24.40 25.51
CA GLY A 62 1.67 -23.30 26.05
C GLY A 62 3.04 -23.08 25.41
N ALA A 63 3.33 -21.81 25.13
CA ALA A 63 4.64 -21.19 25.30
C ALA A 63 4.42 -19.66 25.31
N PRO A 64 5.17 -18.87 26.09
CA PRO A 64 5.20 -17.43 25.89
C PRO A 64 5.74 -17.19 24.48
N ARG A 65 4.88 -16.77 23.56
CA ARG A 65 5.32 -16.25 22.26
C ARG A 65 6.03 -14.95 22.59
N HIS A 66 7.34 -15.01 22.80
CA HIS A 66 8.16 -13.82 22.66
C HIS A 66 7.88 -13.30 21.26
N ASP A 67 7.16 -12.18 21.20
CA ASP A 67 6.98 -11.37 20.00
C ASP A 67 8.36 -10.80 19.61
N ASP A 68 9.27 -11.67 19.17
CA ASP A 68 10.63 -11.39 18.66
C ASP A 68 10.59 -10.63 17.32
N HIS A 69 9.54 -9.85 17.09
CA HIS A 69 9.51 -8.90 16.00
C HIS A 69 10.29 -7.67 16.42
N ASP A 70 11.20 -7.23 15.55
CA ASP A 70 11.91 -5.97 15.72
C ASP A 70 10.91 -4.81 15.51
N PRO A 71 10.54 -4.06 16.56
CA PRO A 71 9.57 -2.97 16.44
C PRO A 71 10.16 -1.75 15.72
N GLU A 72 11.48 -1.60 15.71
CA GLU A 72 12.19 -0.54 15.00
C GLU A 72 12.13 -0.76 13.49
N LEU A 73 12.51 -1.96 13.04
CA LEU A 73 12.39 -2.35 11.62
C LEU A 73 10.94 -2.26 11.14
N THR A 74 10.00 -2.73 11.98
CA THR A 74 8.56 -2.67 11.65
C THR A 74 8.11 -1.22 11.46
N ARG A 75 8.43 -0.33 12.40
CA ARG A 75 8.07 1.09 12.33
C ARG A 75 8.69 1.78 11.12
N PHE A 76 9.97 1.50 10.85
CA PHE A 76 10.70 2.03 9.69
C PHE A 76 10.00 1.65 8.38
N LEU A 77 9.71 0.36 8.19
CA LEU A 77 9.04 -0.14 6.99
C LEU A 77 7.61 0.37 6.85
N VAL A 78 6.84 0.45 7.95
CA VAL A 78 5.48 1.01 7.93
C VAL A 78 5.52 2.47 7.51
N SER A 79 6.43 3.28 8.07
CA SER A 79 6.60 4.68 7.68
C SER A 79 7.01 4.82 6.21
N ALA A 80 7.91 3.97 5.71
CA ALA A 80 8.27 3.95 4.30
C ALA A 80 7.08 3.56 3.39
N ILE A 81 6.23 2.62 3.83
CA ILE A 81 5.02 2.22 3.11
C ILE A 81 4.03 3.38 3.06
N GLU A 82 3.79 4.06 4.18
CA GLU A 82 2.92 5.24 4.26
C GLU A 82 3.41 6.35 3.34
N HIS A 83 4.73 6.60 3.31
CA HIS A 83 5.32 7.58 2.39
C HIS A 83 5.06 7.22 0.92
N VAL A 84 5.23 5.95 0.55
CA VAL A 84 4.98 5.48 -0.83
C VAL A 84 3.50 5.56 -1.20
N LEU A 85 2.60 5.29 -0.26
CA LEU A 85 1.16 5.36 -0.45
C LEU A 85 0.59 6.77 -0.24
N SER A 86 1.44 7.75 0.06
CA SER A 86 1.05 9.12 0.32
C SER A 86 0.35 9.76 -0.88
N THR A 87 -0.68 10.54 -0.59
CA THR A 87 -1.43 11.36 -1.54
C THR A 87 -0.75 12.70 -1.85
N ASP A 88 0.44 12.94 -1.26
CA ASP A 88 1.21 14.16 -1.47
C ASP A 88 1.45 14.45 -2.95
N THR A 89 1.34 15.71 -3.33
CA THR A 89 1.53 16.18 -4.71
C THR A 89 2.98 16.52 -5.04
N LEU A 90 3.88 16.56 -4.06
CA LEU A 90 5.30 16.86 -4.28
C LEU A 90 5.97 15.80 -5.17
N PRO A 91 6.46 16.14 -6.36
CA PRO A 91 6.99 15.14 -7.28
C PRO A 91 8.32 14.55 -6.78
N PRO A 92 8.42 13.22 -6.64
CA PRO A 92 9.65 12.55 -6.21
C PRO A 92 10.62 12.36 -7.40
N SER A 93 11.87 12.03 -7.10
CA SER A 93 12.86 11.71 -8.15
C SER A 93 12.41 10.54 -9.04
N CYS A 94 12.81 10.57 -10.31
CA CYS A 94 12.44 9.53 -11.25
C CYS A 94 13.10 8.19 -10.87
N PRO A 95 12.35 7.09 -10.69
CA PRO A 95 12.91 5.80 -10.30
C PRO A 95 13.75 5.13 -11.40
N ARG A 96 13.75 5.66 -12.63
CA ARG A 96 14.51 5.10 -13.76
C ARG A 96 15.82 5.83 -14.04
N CYS A 97 15.80 7.15 -14.01
CA CYS A 97 16.95 7.98 -14.38
C CYS A 97 17.43 8.87 -13.23
N MET A 98 16.80 8.78 -12.06
CA MET A 98 17.12 9.55 -10.85
C MET A 98 17.00 11.07 -10.99
N SER A 99 16.54 11.57 -12.14
CA SER A 99 16.30 12.99 -12.37
C SER A 99 15.25 13.56 -11.42
N LEU A 100 15.49 14.78 -10.94
CA LEU A 100 14.54 15.57 -10.15
C LEU A 100 13.55 16.34 -11.03
N ALA A 101 13.79 16.42 -12.35
CA ALA A 101 12.88 17.04 -13.31
C ALA A 101 11.65 16.14 -13.53
N THR A 102 10.73 16.23 -12.58
CA THR A 102 9.51 15.43 -12.50
C THR A 102 8.35 16.34 -12.15
N ARG A 103 7.18 16.05 -12.72
CA ARG A 103 5.98 16.85 -12.52
C ARG A 103 4.76 16.00 -12.24
N LEU A 104 3.87 16.54 -11.43
CA LEU A 104 2.57 15.95 -11.16
C LEU A 104 1.69 16.03 -12.41
N VAL A 105 1.01 14.93 -12.74
CA VAL A 105 0.01 14.88 -13.81
C VAL A 105 -1.39 14.67 -13.25
N HIS A 106 -1.54 13.76 -12.28
CA HIS A 106 -2.82 13.49 -11.63
C HIS A 106 -2.67 13.43 -10.12
N ARG A 107 -3.55 14.13 -9.41
CA ARG A 107 -3.70 14.00 -7.96
C ARG A 107 -4.36 12.67 -7.60
N ALA A 108 -4.26 12.27 -6.34
CA ALA A 108 -5.06 11.16 -5.83
C ALA A 108 -6.56 11.49 -5.96
N SER A 109 -7.35 10.51 -6.32
CA SER A 109 -8.80 10.59 -6.52
C SER A 109 -9.46 9.26 -6.14
N PRO A 110 -10.80 9.18 -6.03
CA PRO A 110 -11.49 7.92 -5.79
C PRO A 110 -11.16 6.82 -6.81
N SER A 111 -10.86 7.21 -8.07
CA SER A 111 -10.44 6.28 -9.12
C SER A 111 -8.94 5.98 -9.13
N ARG A 112 -8.12 6.78 -8.43
CA ARG A 112 -6.66 6.61 -8.32
C ARG A 112 -6.19 6.92 -6.91
N ALA A 113 -5.98 5.87 -6.12
CA ALA A 113 -5.57 6.01 -4.72
C ALA A 113 -4.25 6.79 -4.51
N ILE A 114 -3.39 6.88 -5.52
CA ILE A 114 -2.11 7.59 -5.43
C ILE A 114 -1.87 8.53 -6.62
N PRO A 115 -1.11 9.62 -6.42
CA PRO A 115 -0.75 10.56 -7.48
C PRO A 115 0.11 9.92 -8.58
N TYR A 116 -0.02 10.47 -9.78
CA TYR A 116 0.72 10.04 -10.97
C TYR A 116 1.64 11.17 -11.46
N PHE A 117 2.89 10.80 -11.74
CA PHE A 117 3.97 11.71 -12.12
C PHE A 117 4.52 11.35 -13.49
N VAL A 118 5.16 12.31 -14.15
CA VAL A 118 5.95 12.11 -15.36
C VAL A 118 7.32 12.73 -15.16
N CYS A 119 8.35 12.03 -15.61
CA CYS A 119 9.70 12.59 -15.68
C CYS A 119 9.89 13.35 -16.99
N ASP A 120 10.39 14.57 -16.93
CA ASP A 120 10.63 15.40 -18.12
C ASP A 120 11.95 15.04 -18.82
N THR A 121 12.84 14.25 -18.19
CA THR A 121 14.09 13.78 -18.80
C THR A 121 13.90 12.50 -19.61
N CYS A 122 13.19 11.50 -19.07
CA CYS A 122 12.99 10.21 -19.75
C CYS A 122 11.58 10.04 -20.32
N HIS A 123 10.70 11.03 -20.11
CA HIS A 123 9.31 11.09 -20.57
C HIS A 123 8.43 9.89 -20.15
N ARG A 124 8.87 9.13 -19.13
CA ARG A 124 8.10 8.01 -18.59
C ARG A 124 7.24 8.48 -17.42
N GLY A 125 6.00 8.04 -17.43
CA GLY A 125 5.10 8.19 -16.29
C GLY A 125 5.32 7.11 -15.25
N PHE A 126 5.09 7.47 -14.00
CA PHE A 126 5.34 6.62 -12.84
C PHE A 126 4.48 7.04 -11.64
N THR A 127 4.36 6.11 -10.70
CA THR A 127 3.78 6.35 -9.38
C THR A 127 4.87 6.16 -8.33
N ARG A 128 4.67 6.65 -7.10
CA ARG A 128 5.59 6.38 -5.97
C ARG A 128 5.79 4.89 -5.68
N THR A 129 4.81 4.06 -6.06
CA THR A 129 4.89 2.60 -5.91
C THR A 129 5.86 1.96 -6.90
N GLN A 130 6.27 2.65 -7.96
CA GLN A 130 7.18 2.07 -8.95
C GLN A 130 8.57 1.86 -8.34
N GLY A 131 9.10 0.64 -8.47
CA GLY A 131 10.37 0.25 -7.85
C GLY A 131 10.26 -0.18 -6.38
N THR A 132 9.05 -0.22 -5.81
CA THR A 132 8.83 -0.68 -4.43
C THR A 132 8.08 -2.02 -4.39
N PRO A 133 8.08 -2.73 -3.26
CA PRO A 133 7.32 -3.98 -3.09
C PRO A 133 5.80 -3.82 -3.30
N LEU A 134 5.30 -2.58 -3.29
CA LEU A 134 3.89 -2.23 -3.43
C LEU A 134 3.44 -2.14 -4.90
N HIS A 135 4.37 -2.18 -5.85
CA HIS A 135 4.05 -2.17 -7.27
C HIS A 135 3.27 -3.42 -7.66
N SER A 136 2.09 -3.23 -8.27
CA SER A 136 1.22 -4.31 -8.77
C SER A 136 0.81 -5.34 -7.70
N THR A 137 0.84 -4.95 -6.43
CA THR A 137 0.49 -5.82 -5.32
C THR A 137 -0.99 -5.68 -4.99
N HIS A 138 -1.76 -6.76 -5.23
CA HIS A 138 -3.20 -6.81 -4.98
C HIS A 138 -3.58 -7.18 -3.53
N LYS A 139 -2.68 -7.82 -2.77
CA LYS A 139 -2.94 -8.26 -1.38
C LYS A 139 -2.42 -7.26 -0.33
N ARG A 140 -2.71 -5.97 -0.50
CA ARG A 140 -2.20 -4.91 0.40
C ARG A 140 -2.64 -5.09 1.84
N ASP A 141 -3.81 -5.68 2.06
CA ASP A 141 -4.38 -5.89 3.39
C ASP A 141 -3.51 -6.79 4.28
N ARG A 142 -2.71 -7.68 3.69
CA ARG A 142 -1.80 -8.59 4.41
C ARG A 142 -0.37 -8.08 4.51
N LEU A 143 -0.09 -6.90 3.98
CA LEU A 143 1.25 -6.34 3.90
C LEU A 143 1.79 -5.95 5.27
N ILE A 144 1.00 -5.28 6.09
CA ILE A 144 1.42 -4.85 7.41
C ILE A 144 1.67 -6.07 8.31
N ASP A 145 0.82 -7.09 8.22
CA ASP A 145 1.02 -8.36 8.93
C ASP A 145 2.32 -9.04 8.48
N LEU A 146 2.59 -9.10 7.17
CA LEU A 146 3.85 -9.64 6.68
C LEU A 146 5.07 -8.86 7.18
N VAL A 147 5.00 -7.52 7.21
CA VAL A 147 6.09 -6.67 7.69
C VAL A 147 6.47 -7.01 9.13
N ARG A 148 5.47 -7.24 10.01
CA ARG A 148 5.71 -7.69 11.39
C ARG A 148 6.40 -9.05 11.45
N CYS A 149 6.14 -9.93 10.49
CA CYS A 149 6.78 -11.24 10.41
C CYS A 149 8.21 -11.21 9.85
N LEU A 150 8.66 -10.13 9.18
CA LEU A 150 9.95 -10.11 8.48
C LEU A 150 11.17 -10.33 9.39
N SER A 151 11.12 -9.79 10.61
CA SER A 151 12.19 -9.93 11.62
C SER A 151 12.14 -11.26 12.38
N GLN A 152 11.03 -11.98 12.29
CA GLN A 152 10.83 -13.23 13.02
C GLN A 152 11.61 -14.39 12.38
N ARG A 153 12.19 -15.26 13.21
CA ARG A 153 12.85 -16.50 12.76
C ARG A 153 11.82 -17.60 12.51
N ARG A 154 11.02 -17.44 11.45
CA ARG A 154 9.96 -18.40 11.08
C ARG A 154 10.18 -18.95 9.68
N THR A 155 9.59 -20.11 9.40
CA THR A 155 9.57 -20.67 8.05
C THR A 155 8.58 -19.91 7.18
N LEU A 156 8.83 -19.89 5.87
CA LEU A 156 7.92 -19.26 4.91
C LEU A 156 6.56 -19.95 4.91
N ASP A 157 6.53 -21.27 5.09
CA ASP A 157 5.29 -22.05 5.11
C ASP A 157 4.40 -21.72 6.32
N ALA A 158 5.00 -21.53 7.51
CA ALA A 158 4.24 -21.16 8.70
C ALA A 158 3.56 -19.78 8.56
N VAL A 159 4.29 -18.79 8.02
CA VAL A 159 3.73 -17.45 7.77
C VAL A 159 2.74 -17.46 6.61
N ALA A 160 2.99 -18.27 5.58
CA ALA A 160 2.06 -18.44 4.47
C ALA A 160 0.71 -19.00 4.95
N ALA A 161 0.73 -20.03 5.80
CA ALA A 161 -0.47 -20.61 6.39
C ALA A 161 -1.22 -19.60 7.27
N GLU A 162 -0.51 -18.86 8.12
CA GLU A 162 -1.09 -17.83 9.00
C GLU A 162 -1.75 -16.68 8.21
N LEU A 163 -1.09 -16.19 7.17
CA LEU A 163 -1.58 -15.06 6.37
C LEU A 163 -2.56 -15.47 5.26
N GLY A 164 -2.84 -16.77 5.11
CA GLY A 164 -3.66 -17.29 4.00
C GLY A 164 -3.04 -17.00 2.62
N MET A 165 -1.70 -17.02 2.54
CA MET A 165 -0.91 -16.76 1.33
C MET A 165 -0.26 -18.04 0.83
N LYS A 166 0.13 -18.07 -0.45
CA LYS A 166 0.96 -19.17 -0.98
C LYS A 166 2.41 -18.92 -0.56
N ARG A 167 3.16 -19.98 -0.24
CA ARG A 167 4.60 -19.91 0.13
C ARG A 167 5.41 -19.06 -0.86
N HIS A 168 5.22 -19.25 -2.17
CA HIS A 168 5.93 -18.49 -3.19
C HIS A 168 5.60 -16.99 -3.16
N THR A 169 4.38 -16.61 -2.75
CA THR A 169 4.00 -15.20 -2.62
C THR A 169 4.73 -14.57 -1.45
N VAL A 170 4.82 -15.29 -0.32
CA VAL A 170 5.60 -14.84 0.85
C VAL A 170 7.08 -14.72 0.50
N ASP A 171 7.67 -15.72 -0.16
CA ASP A 171 9.09 -15.67 -0.61
C ASP A 171 9.36 -14.46 -1.51
N LEU A 172 8.51 -14.24 -2.52
CA LEU A 172 8.62 -13.10 -3.42
C LEU A 172 8.60 -11.77 -2.66
N TRP A 173 7.71 -11.64 -1.68
CA TRP A 173 7.61 -10.41 -0.90
C TRP A 173 8.82 -10.21 0.00
N VAL A 174 9.31 -11.26 0.67
CA VAL A 174 10.54 -11.19 1.48
C VAL A 174 11.72 -10.71 0.62
N ARG A 175 11.89 -11.27 -0.59
CA ARG A 175 12.95 -10.84 -1.53
C ARG A 175 12.80 -9.37 -1.93
N ARG A 176 11.59 -8.93 -2.28
CA ARG A 176 11.31 -7.53 -2.64
C ARG A 176 11.59 -6.58 -1.49
N PHE A 177 11.18 -6.93 -0.27
CA PHE A 177 11.44 -6.11 0.92
C PHE A 177 12.93 -6.03 1.24
N ARG A 178 13.69 -7.12 1.11
CA ARG A 178 15.15 -7.07 1.29
C ARG A 178 15.82 -6.13 0.28
N ALA A 179 15.45 -6.23 -1.00
CA ALA A 179 15.98 -5.34 -2.03
C ALA A 179 15.60 -3.88 -1.78
N TRP A 180 14.36 -3.63 -1.33
CA TRP A 180 13.89 -2.29 -1.02
C TRP A 180 14.57 -1.70 0.21
N LEU A 181 14.80 -2.51 1.26
CA LEU A 181 15.54 -2.08 2.45
C LEU A 181 16.97 -1.66 2.10
N LEU A 182 17.66 -2.37 1.22
CA LEU A 182 18.99 -1.97 0.75
C LEU A 182 18.99 -0.64 -0.02
N ALA A 183 17.87 -0.31 -0.68
CA ALA A 183 17.72 0.96 -1.37
C ALA A 183 17.38 2.13 -0.41
N LEU A 184 16.66 1.85 0.68
CA LEU A 184 16.30 2.84 1.71
C LEU A 184 17.43 3.07 2.71
N ASP A 185 18.15 2.00 3.06
CA ASP A 185 19.26 1.96 4.01
C ASP A 185 20.46 1.24 3.37
N PRO A 186 21.35 2.00 2.71
CA PRO A 186 22.53 1.44 2.06
C PRO A 186 23.52 0.77 3.03
N SER A 187 23.43 1.01 4.34
CA SER A 187 24.27 0.32 5.33
C SER A 187 23.96 -1.18 5.39
N GLY A 188 22.72 -1.57 5.04
CA GLY A 188 22.25 -2.94 5.07
C GLY A 188 21.83 -3.44 6.45
N ASP A 189 21.88 -2.58 7.48
CA ASP A 189 21.52 -2.94 8.86
C ASP A 189 20.09 -3.46 8.93
N TYR A 190 19.13 -2.73 8.37
CA TYR A 190 17.73 -3.19 8.38
C TYR A 190 17.51 -4.44 7.52
N ALA A 191 18.22 -4.59 6.40
CA ALA A 191 18.12 -5.77 5.56
C ALA A 191 18.66 -7.04 6.26
N ALA A 192 19.71 -6.90 7.08
CA ALA A 192 20.28 -7.98 7.88
C ALA A 192 19.31 -8.47 8.98
N ARG A 193 18.45 -7.57 9.49
CA ARG A 193 17.43 -7.90 10.50
C ARG A 193 16.24 -8.69 9.94
N VAL A 194 16.11 -8.84 8.61
CA VAL A 194 15.08 -9.70 7.99
C VAL A 194 15.46 -11.18 8.08
N ARG A 195 14.91 -11.87 9.09
CA ARG A 195 15.19 -13.27 9.42
C ARG A 195 14.15 -14.25 8.87
N LEU A 196 13.01 -13.78 8.38
CA LEU A 196 11.97 -14.64 7.82
C LEU A 196 12.52 -15.50 6.68
N GLY A 197 12.26 -16.81 6.74
CA GLY A 197 12.71 -17.79 5.75
C GLY A 197 14.21 -18.08 5.77
N ARG A 198 15.00 -17.49 6.68
CA ARG A 198 16.36 -17.97 6.96
C ARG A 198 16.23 -19.18 7.87
N GLN A 199 16.59 -20.36 7.35
CA GLN A 199 16.64 -21.58 8.15
C GLN A 199 17.61 -21.32 9.33
N ARG A 200 17.26 -21.79 10.54
CA ARG A 200 18.33 -22.00 11.54
C ARG A 200 19.28 -22.98 10.88
N ASP A 201 20.57 -22.66 10.82
CA ASP A 201 21.59 -23.69 10.76
C ASP A 201 21.37 -24.54 12.02
N LEU A 202 20.60 -25.62 11.87
CA LEU A 202 20.59 -26.68 12.85
C LEU A 202 21.94 -27.37 12.65
N PRO A 203 22.83 -27.42 13.65
CA PRO A 203 24.01 -28.26 13.52
C PRO A 203 23.54 -29.68 13.15
N PRO A 204 24.22 -30.37 12.22
CA PRO A 204 23.84 -31.73 11.87
C PRO A 204 23.79 -32.54 13.17
N ALA A 205 22.67 -33.22 13.40
CA ALA A 205 22.54 -34.15 14.51
C ALA A 205 23.70 -35.15 14.40
N LEU A 206 24.61 -35.11 15.37
CA LEU A 206 25.62 -36.14 15.59
C LEU A 206 24.97 -37.38 16.19
#